data_AF-A0A8X6MGK8-F1
#
_entry.id   AF-A0A8X6MGK8-F1
#
_cell.length_a   1.000
_cell.length_b   1.000
_cell.length_c   1.000
_cell.angle_alpha   90.00
_cell.angle_beta   90.00
_cell.angle_gamma   90.00
#
_symmetry.space_group_name_H-M   'P 1'
#
loop_
_entity.id
_entity.type
_entity.pdbx_description
1 polymer ?
#
loop_
_entity_poly.entity_id
_entity_poly.type
_entity_poly.pdbx_seq_one_letter_code
_entity_poly.pdbx_strand_id
1 'polypeptide(L)' 'MVKLTETGEMSQSEMTFYMIRMHDFDDNGGLDGIELRTAFSHSLEHMSDPDENPDSVDNLVDDVLRFDENENGIVD' A
#
# COMPACT_ATOMS: atom_id res chain seq x y z
N MET A 1 -8.45 13.07 -11.10
CA MET A 1 -7.74 11.78 -11.10
C MET A 1 -8.71 10.74 -11.65
N VAL A 2 -8.34 9.99 -12.70
CA VAL A 2 -9.22 8.95 -13.26
C VAL A 2 -9.14 7.74 -12.33
N LYS A 3 -10.27 7.38 -11.71
CA LYS A 3 -10.37 6.12 -10.97
C LYS A 3 -10.47 4.99 -12.00
N LEU A 4 -9.35 4.33 -12.25
CA LEU A 4 -9.24 3.22 -13.22
C LEU A 4 -10.16 2.04 -12.89
N THR A 5 -10.60 1.93 -11.63
CA THR A 5 -11.62 0.97 -11.18
C THR A 5 -13.04 1.32 -11.66
N GLU A 6 -13.31 2.60 -11.96
CA GLU A 6 -14.61 3.09 -12.44
C GLU A 6 -14.71 3.06 -13.98
N THR A 7 -13.57 3.03 -14.70
CA THR A 7 -13.55 2.96 -16.17
C THR A 7 -13.68 1.53 -16.72
N GLY A 8 -13.56 0.52 -15.86
CA GLY A 8 -13.60 -0.90 -16.25
C GLY A 8 -12.32 -1.41 -16.91
N GLU A 9 -11.23 -0.62 -16.90
CA GLU A 9 -9.95 -1.00 -17.51
C GLU A 9 -9.08 -1.88 -16.59
N MET A 10 -9.31 -1.85 -15.27
CA MET A 10 -8.65 -2.73 -14.31
C MET A 10 -9.61 -3.15 -13.19
N SER A 11 -9.60 -4.43 -12.85
CA SER A 11 -10.26 -4.96 -11.67
C SER A 11 -9.59 -4.47 -10.38
N GLN A 12 -10.31 -4.54 -9.26
CA GLN A 12 -9.74 -4.19 -7.95
C GLN A 12 -8.53 -5.05 -7.61
N SER A 13 -8.55 -6.35 -7.95
CA SER A 13 -7.41 -7.25 -7.81
C SER A 13 -6.19 -6.83 -8.65
N GLU A 14 -6.40 -6.40 -9.90
CA GLU A 14 -5.29 -5.94 -10.74
C GLU A 14 -4.69 -4.63 -10.24
N MET A 15 -5.52 -3.73 -9.69
CA MET A 15 -5.03 -2.51 -9.05
C MET A 15 -4.20 -2.83 -7.82
N THR A 16 -4.66 -3.73 -6.95
CA THR A 16 -3.91 -4.17 -5.77
C THR A 16 -2.60 -4.84 -6.17
N PHE A 17 -2.62 -5.73 -7.15
CA PHE A 17 -1.41 -6.36 -7.68
C PHE A 17 -0.41 -5.30 -8.19
N TYR A 18 -0.89 -4.31 -8.95
CA TYR A 18 -0.03 -3.26 -9.47
C TYR A 18 0.55 -2.37 -8.35
N MET A 19 -0.26 -2.07 -7.32
CA MET A 19 0.19 -1.34 -6.14
C MET A 19 1.31 -2.08 -5.42
N ILE A 20 1.15 -3.40 -5.19
CA ILE A 20 2.20 -4.24 -4.56
C ILE A 20 3.45 -4.22 -5.44
N ARG A 21 3.32 -4.54 -6.73
CA ARG A 21 4.46 -4.59 -7.66
C ARG A 21 5.16 -3.25 -7.89
N MET A 22 4.50 -2.13 -7.63
CA MET A 22 5.12 -0.80 -7.70
C MET A 22 6.01 -0.50 -6.50
N HIS A 23 5.72 -1.10 -5.34
CA HIS A 23 6.40 -0.81 -4.07
C HIS A 23 7.27 -1.96 -3.55
N ASP A 24 7.15 -3.16 -4.11
CA ASP A 24 8.09 -4.29 -3.97
C ASP A 24 9.38 -3.94 -4.73
N PHE A 25 10.29 -3.25 -4.06
CA PHE A 25 11.50 -2.66 -4.67
C PHE A 25 12.62 -3.68 -4.86
N ASP A 26 12.60 -4.76 -4.09
CA ASP A 26 13.63 -5.81 -4.10
C ASP A 26 13.18 -7.13 -4.77
N ASP A 27 11.94 -7.19 -5.27
CA ASP A 27 11.34 -8.33 -5.96
C ASP A 27 11.24 -9.60 -5.09
N ASN A 28 11.02 -9.44 -3.78
CA ASN A 28 10.89 -10.56 -2.85
C ASN A 28 9.49 -11.18 -2.81
N GLY A 29 8.50 -10.54 -3.47
CA GLY A 29 7.15 -11.06 -3.64
C GLY A 29 6.13 -10.59 -2.61
N GLY A 30 6.50 -9.67 -1.71
CA GLY A 30 5.59 -9.03 -0.77
C GLY A 30 6.04 -7.61 -0.46
N LEU A 31 5.52 -7.04 0.64
CA LEU A 31 5.92 -5.71 1.10
C LEU A 31 6.42 -5.76 2.54
N ASP A 32 7.62 -5.23 2.77
CA ASP A 32 8.15 -4.99 4.11
C ASP A 32 7.68 -3.65 4.70
N GLY A 33 8.04 -3.37 5.95
CA GLY A 33 7.64 -2.13 6.64
C GLY A 33 8.13 -0.83 5.97
N ILE A 34 9.29 -0.84 5.30
CA ILE A 34 9.84 0.32 4.60
C ILE A 34 9.06 0.56 3.29
N GLU A 35 8.74 -0.52 2.59
CA GLU A 35 7.96 -0.50 1.36
C GLU A 35 6.52 -0.06 1.63
N LEU A 36 5.88 -0.63 2.66
CA LEU A 36 4.56 -0.21 3.15
C LEU A 36 4.53 1.28 3.52
N ARG A 37 5.54 1.76 4.23
CA ARG A 37 5.66 3.17 4.60
C ARG A 37 5.69 4.07 3.36
N THR A 38 6.40 3.63 2.32
CA THR A 38 6.49 4.36 1.05
C THR A 38 5.15 4.33 0.32
N ALA A 39 4.49 3.18 0.25
CA ALA A 39 3.18 3.01 -0.39
C ALA A 39 2.10 3.87 0.25
N PHE A 40 2.05 3.92 1.59
CA PHE A 40 1.10 4.76 2.32
C PHE A 40 1.40 6.26 2.15
N SER A 41 2.67 6.65 2.22
CA SER A 41 3.07 8.05 2.00
C SER A 41 2.68 8.53 0.59
N HIS A 42 2.97 7.71 -0.43
CA HIS A 42 2.60 7.98 -1.82
C HIS A 42 1.07 8.08 -1.98
N SER A 43 0.31 7.20 -1.32
CA SER A 43 -1.16 7.26 -1.35
C SER A 43 -1.68 8.56 -0.73
N LEU A 44 -1.14 8.96 0.43
CA LEU A 44 -1.52 10.18 1.14
C LEU A 44 -1.23 11.45 0.34
N GLU A 45 -0.11 11.51 -0.40
CA GLU A 45 0.21 12.64 -1.30
C GLU A 45 -0.84 12.85 -2.40
N HIS A 46 -1.62 11.82 -2.71
CA HIS A 46 -2.67 11.83 -3.71
C HIS A 46 -4.07 11.98 -3.13
N MET A 47 -4.23 11.98 -1.81
CA MET A 47 -5.50 12.26 -1.15
C MET A 47 -5.76 13.77 -1.15
N SER A 48 -6.97 14.16 -1.57
CA SER A 48 -7.31 15.56 -1.85
C SER A 48 -7.62 16.39 -0.60
N ASP A 49 -7.60 15.77 0.59
CA ASP A 49 -7.97 16.42 1.84
C ASP A 49 -6.76 16.47 2.80
N PRO A 50 -6.13 17.65 2.99
CA PRO A 50 -4.98 17.82 3.86
C PRO A 50 -5.31 17.73 5.36
N ASP A 51 -6.59 17.63 5.73
CA ASP A 51 -7.07 17.52 7.11
C ASP A 51 -7.35 16.07 7.54
N GLU A 52 -7.19 15.08 6.65
CA GLU A 52 -7.06 13.69 7.09
C GLU A 52 -5.72 13.54 7.78
N ASN A 53 -5.74 13.78 9.09
CA ASN A 53 -4.65 13.49 10.00
C ASN A 53 -4.23 12.04 9.71
N PRO A 54 -3.05 11.81 9.12
CA PRO A 54 -2.56 10.46 8.98
C PRO A 54 -2.36 10.01 10.42
N ASP A 55 -3.23 9.10 10.90
CA ASP A 55 -2.75 8.15 11.89
C ASP A 55 -1.36 7.76 11.42
N SER A 56 -0.34 8.01 12.28
CA SER A 56 1.07 8.03 11.87
C SER A 56 1.29 6.95 10.83
N VAL A 57 1.93 7.24 9.69
CA VAL A 57 2.17 6.21 8.66
C VAL A 57 2.73 4.94 9.30
N ASP A 58 3.50 5.09 10.37
CA ASP A 58 4.00 4.01 11.21
C ASP A 58 2.89 3.16 11.87
N ASN A 59 1.79 3.74 12.37
CA ASN A 59 0.62 3.01 12.86
C ASN A 59 -0.05 2.19 11.75
N LEU A 60 -0.16 2.74 10.54
CA LEU A 60 -0.72 2.00 9.40
C LEU A 60 0.18 0.83 9.00
N VAL A 61 1.50 1.04 9.02
CA VAL A 61 2.50 -0.01 8.81
C VAL A 61 2.36 -1.09 9.88
N ASP A 62 2.32 -0.71 11.16
CA ASP A 62 2.16 -1.64 12.28
C ASP A 62 0.86 -2.44 12.18
N ASP A 63 -0.24 -1.79 11.79
CA ASP A 63 -1.54 -2.45 11.63
C ASP A 63 -1.53 -3.47 10.47
N VAL A 64 -0.82 -3.19 9.37
CA VAL A 64 -0.68 -4.13 8.26
C VAL A 64 0.27 -5.28 8.61
N LEU A 65 1.39 -5.00 9.27
CA LEU A 65 2.33 -6.04 9.69
C LEU A 65 1.73 -7.03 10.70
N ARG A 66 0.62 -6.69 11.37
CA ARG A 66 -0.12 -7.68 12.20
C ARG A 66 -0.78 -8.79 11.38
N PHE A 67 -0.91 -8.63 10.07
CA PHE A 67 -1.43 -9.66 9.18
C PHE A 67 -0.33 -10.57 8.60
N ASP A 68 0.94 -10.29 8.89
CA ASP A 68 2.04 -11.23 8.61
C ASP A 68 1.89 -12.47 9.52
N GLU A 69 1.27 -13.51 8.99
CA GLU A 69 0.99 -14.75 9.73
C GLU A 69 2.25 -15.55 10.08
N ASN A 70 3.33 -15.37 9.31
CA ASN A 70 4.54 -16.17 9.43
C ASN A 70 5.68 -15.42 10.17
N GLU A 71 5.45 -14.15 10.53
CA GLU A 71 6.34 -13.26 11.28
C GLU A 71 7.72 -13.07 10.61
N ASN A 72 7.78 -13.09 9.26
CA ASN A 72 9.01 -12.86 8.51
C ASN A 72 9.28 -11.38 8.21
N GLY A 73 8.36 -10.48 8.54
CA GLY A 73 8.45 -9.04 8.29
C GLY A 73 7.99 -8.61 6.90
N ILE A 74 7.34 -9.49 6.14
CA ILE A 74 6.83 -9.28 4.78
C ILE A 74 5.35 -9.70 4.74
N VAL A 75 4.50 -8.88 4.14
CA VAL A 75 3.10 -9.24 3.88
C VAL A 75 2.94 -9.64 2.42
N ASP A 76 2.46 -10.88 2.18
CA ASP A 76 2.27 -11.52 0.87
C ASP A 76 0.84 -12.02 0.58
#